data_AF-A0A2G5ZFX5-F1
#
_entry.id   AF-A0A2G5ZFX5-F1
#
_cell.length_a   1.000
_cell.length_b   1.000
_cell.length_c   1.000
_cell.angle_alpha   90.00
_cell.angle_beta   90.00
_cell.angle_gamma   90.00
#
_symmetry.space_group_name_H-M   'P 1'
#
loop_
_entity.id
_entity.type
_entity.pdbx_description
1 polymer ?
#
loop_
_entity_poly.entity_id
_entity_poly.type
_entity_poly.pdbx_seq_one_letter_code
_entity_poly.pdbx_strand_id
1 'polypeptide(L)'
;MNAMGKKIGADLYLAQMKWVAWYLPILYIAYIAIVWFLDEPDIRSMSLLTFTFQTTTIFMLVCGIISSSVFLTLYVKYGVTRKSYFQGALLSAIGLAITVIGLTTILTWIVRIFNINVFKEVVLSSLGVNSWLLTSVSYFFVVMIYFLVGWLIGLGFYRYGGAGGFVTIVVALVVVSVNDLLWSFNTPKPLMGLFNFEIPVPNVVVAMIASFAIATIMAIAVYKIVKETPIKIA
;
A
#
# COMPACT_ATOMS: atom_id res chain seq x y z
N MET A 1 -10.63 18.96 9.55
CA MET A 1 -11.28 17.62 9.53
C MET A 1 -12.33 17.60 10.62
N ASN A 2 -13.56 17.14 10.33
CA ASN A 2 -14.63 17.14 11.34
C ASN A 2 -14.37 16.07 12.40
N ALA A 3 -14.84 16.29 13.64
CA ALA A 3 -14.69 15.32 14.75
C ALA A 3 -15.17 13.91 14.37
N MET A 4 -16.27 13.83 13.61
CA MET A 4 -16.80 12.58 13.07
C MET A 4 -15.83 11.88 12.11
N GLY A 5 -15.16 12.61 11.23
CA GLY A 5 -14.15 12.05 10.32
C GLY A 5 -12.94 11.48 11.06
N LYS A 6 -12.51 12.14 12.14
CA LYS A 6 -11.44 11.62 13.01
C LYS A 6 -11.84 10.31 13.70
N LYS A 7 -13.08 10.23 14.19
CA LYS A 7 -13.62 9.02 14.81
C LYS A 7 -13.69 7.85 13.82
N ILE A 8 -14.24 8.08 12.64
CA ILE A 8 -14.33 7.06 11.58
C ILE A 8 -12.94 6.57 11.16
N GLY A 9 -11.98 7.50 11.02
CA GLY A 9 -10.60 7.13 10.70
C GLY A 9 -9.98 6.25 11.78
N ALA A 10 -10.22 6.53 13.06
CA ALA A 10 -9.77 5.67 14.15
C ALA A 10 -10.46 4.30 14.14
N ASP A 11 -11.77 4.25 13.92
CA ASP A 11 -12.54 3.00 13.89
C ASP A 11 -12.09 2.10 12.72
N LEU A 12 -11.92 2.67 11.53
CA LEU A 12 -11.40 1.98 10.35
C LEU A 12 -9.98 1.47 10.57
N TYR A 13 -9.12 2.33 11.13
CA TYR A 13 -7.73 1.99 11.42
C TYR A 13 -7.67 0.83 12.42
N LEU A 14 -8.45 0.88 13.50
CA LEU A 14 -8.49 -0.20 14.49
C LEU A 14 -9.01 -1.51 13.90
N ALA A 15 -10.02 -1.45 13.02
CA ALA A 15 -10.54 -2.63 12.34
C ALA A 15 -9.46 -3.28 11.45
N GLN A 16 -8.76 -2.47 10.65
CA GLN A 16 -7.70 -2.95 9.77
C GLN A 16 -6.44 -3.37 10.55
N MET A 17 -6.14 -2.74 11.69
CA MET A 17 -5.04 -3.13 12.57
C MET A 17 -5.22 -4.52 13.17
N LYS A 18 -6.45 -4.98 13.38
CA LYS A 18 -6.69 -6.38 13.77
C LYS A 18 -6.21 -7.35 12.69
N TRP A 19 -6.35 -6.99 11.41
CA TRP A 19 -5.82 -7.79 10.31
C TRP A 19 -4.29 -7.72 10.25
N VAL A 20 -3.72 -6.52 10.44
CA VAL A 20 -2.27 -6.32 10.53
C VAL A 20 -1.65 -7.17 11.66
N ALA A 21 -2.33 -7.26 12.80
CA ALA A 21 -1.87 -8.04 13.97
C ALA A 21 -1.76 -9.54 13.69
N TRP A 22 -2.52 -10.08 12.73
CA TRP A 22 -2.36 -11.46 12.26
C TRP A 22 -1.37 -11.56 11.10
N TYR A 23 -1.47 -10.64 10.14
CA TYR A 23 -0.67 -10.62 8.93
C TYR A 23 0.84 -10.49 9.22
N LEU A 24 1.27 -9.53 10.06
CA LEU A 24 2.70 -9.26 10.27
C LEU A 24 3.43 -10.38 10.99
N PRO A 25 2.93 -10.96 12.09
CA PRO A 25 3.62 -12.09 12.74
C PRO A 25 3.76 -13.30 11.82
N ILE A 26 2.70 -13.66 11.08
CA ILE A 26 2.75 -14.76 10.11
C ILE A 26 3.84 -14.50 9.07
N LEU A 27 3.89 -13.28 8.55
CA LEU A 27 4.89 -12.88 7.57
C LEU A 27 6.31 -12.94 8.11
N TYR A 28 6.54 -12.47 9.34
CA TYR A 28 7.88 -12.51 9.94
C TYR A 28 8.34 -13.94 10.22
N ILE A 29 7.44 -14.80 10.70
CA ILE A 29 7.73 -16.23 10.88
C ILE A 29 8.09 -16.86 9.54
N ALA A 30 7.32 -16.58 8.48
CA ALA A 30 7.60 -17.09 7.15
C ALA A 30 8.96 -16.61 6.61
N TYR A 31 9.28 -15.33 6.76
CA TYR A 31 10.58 -14.78 6.35
C TYR A 31 11.74 -15.46 7.07
N ILE A 32 11.67 -15.60 8.40
CA ILE A 32 12.71 -16.26 9.21
C ILE A 32 12.83 -17.73 8.79
N ALA A 33 11.71 -18.43 8.59
CA ALA A 33 11.70 -19.82 8.18
C ALA A 33 12.37 -20.01 6.81
N ILE A 34 12.05 -19.17 5.82
CA ILE A 34 12.66 -19.27 4.49
C ILE A 34 14.17 -19.03 4.57
N VAL A 35 14.59 -17.98 5.28
CA VAL A 35 16.00 -17.62 5.42
C VAL A 35 16.80 -18.70 6.17
N TRP A 36 16.20 -19.39 7.14
CA TRP A 36 16.88 -20.42 7.94
C TRP A 36 16.81 -21.82 7.32
N PHE A 37 15.70 -22.21 6.69
CA PHE A 37 15.46 -23.60 6.25
C PHE A 37 15.67 -23.82 4.75
N LEU A 38 15.30 -22.86 3.91
CA LEU A 38 15.33 -23.02 2.45
C LEU A 38 16.61 -22.47 1.81
N ASP A 39 17.32 -21.59 2.52
CA ASP A 39 18.59 -20.98 2.10
C ASP A 39 18.54 -20.33 0.70
N GLU A 40 17.35 -19.83 0.30
CA GLU A 40 17.10 -19.21 -0.99
C GLU A 40 17.95 -17.92 -1.14
N PRO A 41 18.88 -17.86 -2.12
CA PRO A 41 19.84 -16.76 -2.23
C PRO A 41 19.17 -15.41 -2.52
N ASP A 42 18.09 -15.42 -3.31
CA ASP A 42 17.34 -14.21 -3.64
C ASP A 42 16.71 -13.58 -2.40
N ILE A 43 16.11 -14.39 -1.53
CA ILE A 43 15.41 -13.91 -0.33
C ILE A 43 16.40 -13.52 0.76
N ARG A 44 17.55 -14.21 0.87
CA ARG A 44 18.64 -13.85 1.80
C ARG A 44 19.27 -12.50 1.48
N SER A 45 19.32 -12.13 0.21
CA SER A 45 19.82 -10.81 -0.22
C SER A 45 18.84 -9.67 0.09
N MET A 46 17.55 -9.97 0.23
CA MET A 46 16.51 -8.99 0.54
C MET A 46 16.43 -8.68 2.03
N SER A 47 16.16 -7.43 2.39
CA SER A 47 15.86 -7.06 3.77
C SER A 47 14.43 -7.40 4.16
N LEU A 48 14.22 -7.64 5.47
CA LEU A 48 12.89 -7.79 6.07
C LEU A 48 11.94 -6.66 5.64
N LEU A 49 12.45 -5.43 5.56
CA LEU A 49 11.70 -4.26 5.08
C LEU A 49 11.24 -4.43 3.63
N THR A 50 12.13 -4.82 2.71
CA THR A 50 11.78 -5.03 1.30
C THR A 50 10.84 -6.22 1.11
N PHE A 51 11.05 -7.30 1.85
CA PHE A 51 10.18 -8.47 1.83
C PHE A 51 8.77 -8.12 2.30
N THR A 52 8.65 -7.42 3.44
CA THR A 52 7.35 -6.98 3.96
C THR A 52 6.70 -5.93 3.07
N PHE A 53 7.50 -5.08 2.42
CA PHE A 53 6.98 -4.09 1.49
C PHE A 53 6.23 -4.75 0.32
N GLN A 54 6.81 -5.76 -0.33
CA GLN A 54 6.19 -6.45 -1.46
C GLN A 54 4.81 -7.01 -1.09
N THR A 55 4.70 -7.73 0.02
CA THR A 55 3.42 -8.29 0.49
C THR A 55 2.45 -7.22 0.99
N THR A 56 2.96 -6.11 1.55
CA THR A 56 2.14 -5.00 2.04
C THR A 56 1.44 -4.26 0.91
N THR A 57 2.03 -4.19 -0.29
CA THR A 57 1.36 -3.60 -1.47
C THR A 57 0.03 -4.32 -1.77
N ILE A 58 0.03 -5.67 -1.71
CA ILE A 58 -1.16 -6.50 -1.92
C ILE A 58 -2.15 -6.31 -0.77
N PHE A 59 -1.68 -6.38 0.48
CA PHE A 59 -2.53 -6.17 1.66
C PHE A 59 -3.26 -4.82 1.63
N MET A 60 -2.56 -3.76 1.26
CA MET A 60 -3.13 -2.41 1.20
C MET A 60 -4.09 -2.22 0.02
N LEU A 61 -3.82 -2.87 -1.12
CA LEU A 61 -4.77 -2.95 -2.22
C LEU A 61 -6.09 -3.62 -1.80
N VAL A 62 -6.02 -4.75 -1.09
CA VAL A 62 -7.22 -5.44 -0.57
C VAL A 62 -7.97 -4.56 0.43
N CYS A 63 -7.27 -3.92 1.37
CA CYS A 63 -7.86 -2.97 2.32
C CYS A 63 -8.58 -1.82 1.60
N GLY A 64 -7.99 -1.30 0.51
CA GLY A 64 -8.58 -0.28 -0.34
C GLY A 64 -9.90 -0.74 -0.96
N ILE A 65 -9.93 -1.93 -1.57
CA ILE A 65 -11.15 -2.49 -2.21
C ILE A 65 -12.30 -2.59 -1.19
N ILE A 66 -12.02 -3.15 0.00
CA ILE A 66 -13.00 -3.35 1.07
C ILE A 66 -13.54 -2.01 1.61
N SER A 67 -12.68 -0.97 1.63
CA SER A 67 -13.06 0.39 2.02
C SER A 67 -14.34 0.82 1.31
N SER A 68 -14.37 0.76 -0.01
CA SER A 68 -15.55 1.15 -0.80
C SER A 68 -16.71 0.19 -0.79
N SER A 69 -16.47 -1.13 -0.81
CA SER A 69 -17.55 -2.10 -0.98
C SER A 69 -18.31 -2.37 0.31
N VAL A 70 -17.60 -2.41 1.44
CA VAL A 70 -18.16 -2.78 2.75
C VAL A 70 -18.24 -1.58 3.69
N PHE A 71 -17.14 -0.86 3.89
CA PHE A 71 -17.13 0.18 4.92
C PHE A 71 -17.94 1.42 4.52
N LEU A 72 -17.82 1.88 3.27
CA LEU A 72 -18.60 3.03 2.78
C LEU A 72 -20.11 2.79 2.98
N THR A 73 -20.61 1.60 2.66
CA THR A 73 -22.04 1.26 2.81
C THR A 73 -22.44 1.20 4.27
N LEU A 74 -21.64 0.53 5.10
CA LEU A 74 -21.88 0.39 6.54
C LEU A 74 -21.95 1.75 7.25
N TYR A 75 -20.94 2.61 7.07
CA TYR A 75 -20.89 3.90 7.76
C TYR A 75 -22.00 4.84 7.31
N VAL A 76 -22.37 4.83 6.03
CA VAL A 76 -23.47 5.68 5.56
C VAL A 76 -24.82 5.18 6.06
N LYS A 77 -25.02 3.86 6.22
CA LYS A 77 -26.20 3.32 6.93
C LYS A 77 -26.29 3.80 8.38
N TYR A 78 -25.16 4.03 9.04
CA TYR A 78 -25.09 4.65 10.38
C TYR A 78 -25.16 6.19 10.38
N GLY A 79 -25.57 6.83 9.27
CA GLY A 79 -25.78 8.28 9.20
C GLY A 79 -24.53 9.12 8.97
N VAL A 80 -23.40 8.50 8.60
CA VAL A 80 -22.16 9.22 8.27
C VAL A 80 -22.26 9.88 6.90
N THR A 81 -21.80 11.13 6.79
CA THR A 81 -21.70 11.82 5.50
C THR A 81 -20.51 11.31 4.68
N ARG A 82 -20.68 11.22 3.35
CA ARG A 82 -19.63 10.75 2.41
C ARG A 82 -18.31 11.51 2.52
N LYS A 83 -18.38 12.82 2.78
CA LYS A 83 -17.21 13.68 2.99
C LYS A 83 -16.43 13.30 4.26
N SER A 84 -17.12 13.05 5.37
CA SER A 84 -16.50 12.62 6.62
C SER A 84 -15.91 11.22 6.50
N TYR A 85 -16.58 10.32 5.78
CA TYR A 85 -16.07 8.99 5.49
C TYR A 85 -14.78 9.05 4.64
N PHE A 86 -14.75 9.82 3.55
CA PHE A 86 -13.55 9.96 2.73
C PHE A 86 -12.34 10.45 3.53
N GLN A 87 -12.52 11.47 4.36
CA GLN A 87 -11.46 12.00 5.22
C GLN A 87 -10.98 10.96 6.25
N GLY A 88 -11.92 10.21 6.85
CA GLY A 88 -11.59 9.14 7.81
C GLY A 88 -10.85 7.98 7.15
N ALA A 89 -11.32 7.50 6.01
CA ALA A 89 -10.69 6.41 5.27
C ALA A 89 -9.28 6.78 4.78
N LEU A 90 -9.09 8.01 4.29
CA LEU A 90 -7.76 8.50 3.89
C LEU A 90 -6.81 8.57 5.09
N LEU A 91 -7.29 9.06 6.24
CA LEU A 91 -6.50 9.11 7.47
C LEU A 91 -6.14 7.70 7.98
N SER A 92 -7.08 6.75 7.91
CA SER A 92 -6.85 5.35 8.25
C SER A 92 -5.74 4.76 7.40
N ALA A 93 -5.80 4.97 6.08
CA ALA A 93 -4.81 4.46 5.13
C ALA A 93 -3.40 5.01 5.41
N ILE A 94 -3.29 6.31 5.68
CA ILE A 94 -2.02 6.94 6.08
C ILE A 94 -1.51 6.31 7.39
N GLY A 95 -2.39 6.15 8.38
CA GLY A 95 -2.06 5.52 9.66
C GLY A 95 -1.52 4.10 9.48
N LEU A 96 -2.20 3.27 8.68
CA LEU A 96 -1.77 1.89 8.39
C LEU A 96 -0.44 1.82 7.65
N ALA A 97 -0.25 2.64 6.62
CA ALA A 97 1.00 2.66 5.87
C ALA A 97 2.17 3.03 6.79
N ILE A 98 1.98 4.04 7.65
CA ILE A 98 2.99 4.45 8.65
C ILE A 98 3.25 3.32 9.64
N THR A 99 2.22 2.62 10.14
CA THR A 99 2.44 1.59 11.17
C THR A 99 3.09 0.35 10.62
N VAL A 100 2.67 -0.15 9.45
CA VAL A 100 3.28 -1.32 8.83
C VAL A 100 4.73 -1.05 8.44
N ILE A 101 5.00 0.07 7.76
CA ILE A 101 6.35 0.41 7.32
C ILE A 101 7.22 0.84 8.50
N GLY A 102 6.68 1.62 9.43
CA GLY A 102 7.40 2.04 10.64
C GLY A 102 7.82 0.85 11.50
N LEU A 103 6.89 -0.08 11.78
CA LEU A 103 7.19 -1.27 12.58
C LEU A 103 8.25 -2.15 11.91
N THR A 104 8.12 -2.41 10.61
CA THR A 104 9.08 -3.23 9.84
C THR A 104 10.45 -2.57 9.73
N THR A 105 10.50 -1.24 9.60
CA THR A 105 11.75 -0.46 9.59
C THR A 105 12.46 -0.55 10.94
N ILE A 106 11.72 -0.37 12.04
CA ILE A 106 12.27 -0.50 13.40
C ILE A 106 12.81 -1.92 13.60
N LEU A 107 12.06 -2.95 13.22
CA LEU A 107 12.51 -4.34 13.34
C LEU A 107 13.74 -4.64 12.49
N THR A 108 13.79 -4.14 11.25
CA THR A 108 14.97 -4.29 10.39
C THR A 108 16.20 -3.63 11.00
N TRP A 109 16.03 -2.46 11.61
CA TRP A 109 17.09 -1.76 12.31
C TRP A 109 17.57 -2.52 13.55
N ILE A 110 16.66 -3.11 14.31
CA ILE A 110 16.98 -3.99 15.45
C ILE A 110 17.80 -5.19 14.99
N VAL A 111 17.36 -5.92 13.95
CA VAL A 111 18.07 -7.09 13.41
C VAL A 111 19.50 -6.73 12.99
N ARG A 112 19.72 -5.54 12.43
CA ARG A 112 21.06 -5.03 12.08
C ARG A 112 21.98 -4.89 13.29
N ILE A 113 21.47 -4.36 14.40
CA ILE A 113 22.26 -4.15 15.63
C ILE A 113 22.77 -5.48 16.19
N PHE A 114 21.94 -6.53 16.12
CA PHE A 114 22.29 -7.85 16.62
C PHE A 114 23.30 -8.62 15.73
N ASN A 115 23.65 -8.10 14.55
CA ASN A 115 24.70 -8.60 13.64
C ASN A 115 24.73 -10.14 13.47
N ILE A 116 23.54 -10.75 13.38
CA ILE A 116 23.40 -12.19 13.27
C ILE A 116 23.97 -12.63 11.91
N ASN A 117 24.91 -13.58 11.92
CA ASN A 117 25.66 -14.02 10.73
C ASN A 117 24.79 -14.39 9.52
N VAL A 118 23.58 -14.89 9.78
CA VAL A 118 22.61 -15.30 8.74
C VAL A 118 22.08 -14.11 7.91
N PHE A 119 22.12 -12.88 8.45
CA PHE A 119 21.58 -11.67 7.81
C PHE A 119 22.68 -10.70 7.32
N LYS A 120 23.94 -11.14 7.22
CA LYS A 120 25.07 -10.27 6.83
C LYS A 120 25.06 -9.81 5.37
N GLU A 121 24.44 -10.59 4.48
CA GLU A 121 24.33 -10.28 3.04
C GLU A 121 23.10 -9.44 2.67
N VAL A 122 22.34 -9.00 3.68
CA VAL A 122 21.09 -8.27 3.48
C VAL A 122 21.34 -6.87 2.96
N VAL A 123 20.83 -6.56 1.76
CA VAL A 123 20.80 -5.21 1.21
C VAL A 123 19.77 -4.38 2.00
N LEU A 124 20.28 -3.50 2.87
CA LEU A 124 19.50 -2.68 3.82
C LEU A 124 18.54 -1.69 3.16
N SER A 125 18.81 -1.31 1.91
CA SER A 125 18.04 -0.30 1.19
C SER A 125 18.17 -0.54 -0.31
N SER A 126 17.02 -0.68 -0.96
CA SER A 126 16.92 -0.80 -2.43
C SER A 126 17.47 0.44 -3.16
N LEU A 127 17.61 1.56 -2.44
CA LEU A 127 18.08 2.86 -2.94
C LEU A 127 19.54 3.19 -2.55
N GLY A 128 20.35 2.21 -2.13
CA GLY A 128 21.79 2.39 -1.84
C GLY A 128 22.14 2.49 -0.35
N VAL A 129 23.44 2.51 -0.01
CA VAL A 129 23.93 2.39 1.38
C VAL A 129 23.48 3.57 2.26
N ASN A 130 22.95 3.30 3.46
CA ASN A 130 22.48 4.27 4.47
C ASN A 130 21.23 5.11 4.15
N SER A 131 20.50 4.84 3.07
CA SER A 131 19.26 5.54 2.73
C SER A 131 17.99 4.87 3.31
N TRP A 132 18.08 4.34 4.54
CA TRP A 132 16.98 3.60 5.19
C TRP A 132 15.71 4.44 5.35
N LEU A 133 15.86 5.71 5.74
CA LEU A 133 14.74 6.64 5.90
C LEU A 133 14.10 6.95 4.54
N LEU A 134 14.93 7.19 3.52
CA LEU A 134 14.47 7.48 2.17
C LEU A 134 13.72 6.28 1.56
N THR A 135 14.23 5.06 1.79
CA THR A 135 13.57 3.81 1.38
C THR A 135 12.22 3.66 2.07
N SER A 136 12.14 3.94 3.38
CA SER A 136 10.90 3.87 4.15
C SER A 136 9.85 4.87 3.65
N VAL A 137 10.25 6.11 3.37
CA VAL A 137 9.35 7.13 2.81
C VAL A 137 8.90 6.77 1.39
N SER A 138 9.80 6.21 0.57
CA SER A 138 9.47 5.74 -0.78
C SER A 138 8.44 4.60 -0.73
N TYR A 139 8.65 3.62 0.14
CA TYR A 139 7.71 2.53 0.39
C TYR A 139 6.35 3.04 0.88
N PHE A 140 6.34 4.09 1.71
CA PHE A 140 5.10 4.71 2.17
C PHE A 140 4.26 5.23 1.01
N PHE A 141 4.88 5.96 0.08
CA PHE A 141 4.16 6.46 -1.09
C PHE A 141 3.63 5.34 -1.97
N VAL A 142 4.44 4.31 -2.24
CA VAL A 142 4.00 3.19 -3.07
C VAL A 142 2.83 2.46 -2.41
N VAL A 143 2.94 2.09 -1.13
CA VAL A 143 1.88 1.41 -0.40
C VAL A 143 0.59 2.26 -0.34
N MET A 144 0.73 3.58 -0.19
CA MET A 144 -0.41 4.50 -0.23
C MET A 144 -1.09 4.52 -1.61
N ILE A 145 -0.32 4.50 -2.71
CA ILE A 145 -0.86 4.39 -4.07
C ILE A 145 -1.63 3.09 -4.23
N TYR A 146 -1.10 1.96 -3.76
CA TYR A 146 -1.80 0.67 -3.83
C TYR A 146 -3.14 0.68 -3.07
N PHE A 147 -3.20 1.32 -1.90
CA PHE A 147 -4.47 1.52 -1.19
C PHE A 147 -5.48 2.34 -2.01
N LEU A 148 -5.04 3.49 -2.56
CA LEU A 148 -5.90 4.35 -3.37
C LEU A 148 -6.37 3.68 -4.66
N VAL A 149 -5.50 2.88 -5.29
CA VAL A 149 -5.81 2.06 -6.45
C VAL A 149 -6.85 1.00 -6.09
N GLY A 150 -6.66 0.27 -4.99
CA GLY A 150 -7.65 -0.69 -4.49
C GLY A 150 -8.99 -0.03 -4.21
N TRP A 151 -8.98 1.17 -3.61
CA TRP A 151 -10.18 1.93 -3.34
C TRP A 151 -10.89 2.40 -4.62
N LEU A 152 -10.13 2.80 -5.66
CA LEU A 152 -10.68 3.12 -6.97
C LEU A 152 -11.38 1.91 -7.61
N ILE A 153 -10.75 0.73 -7.56
CA ILE A 153 -11.32 -0.51 -8.10
C ILE A 153 -12.64 -0.84 -7.39
N GLY A 154 -12.65 -0.84 -6.06
CA GLY A 154 -13.86 -1.15 -5.30
C GLY A 154 -14.99 -0.15 -5.55
N LEU A 155 -14.68 1.14 -5.75
CA LEU A 155 -15.66 2.14 -6.17
C LEU A 155 -16.17 1.91 -7.59
N GLY A 156 -15.31 1.48 -8.51
CA GLY A 156 -15.67 1.16 -9.88
C GLY A 156 -16.77 0.10 -9.94
N PHE A 157 -16.54 -1.02 -9.25
CA PHE A 157 -17.54 -2.09 -9.14
C PHE A 157 -18.80 -1.64 -8.38
N TYR A 158 -18.63 -0.88 -7.30
CA TYR A 158 -19.77 -0.47 -6.48
C TYR A 158 -20.71 0.52 -7.18
N ARG A 159 -20.15 1.52 -7.90
CA ARG A 159 -20.92 2.57 -8.57
C ARG A 159 -21.43 2.14 -9.95
N TYR A 160 -20.54 1.62 -10.78
CA TYR A 160 -20.80 1.41 -12.21
C TYR A 160 -21.08 -0.07 -12.55
N GLY A 161 -21.14 -0.94 -11.54
CA GLY A 161 -21.35 -2.38 -11.74
C GLY A 161 -20.16 -3.06 -12.41
N GLY A 162 -20.41 -4.19 -13.07
CA GLY A 162 -19.35 -5.01 -13.67
C GLY A 162 -18.52 -4.26 -14.71
N ALA A 163 -19.18 -3.62 -15.69
CA ALA A 163 -18.49 -2.94 -16.80
C ALA A 163 -17.57 -1.81 -16.33
N GLY A 164 -18.02 -0.95 -15.41
CA GLY A 164 -17.15 0.10 -14.88
C GLY A 164 -16.09 -0.41 -13.90
N GLY A 165 -16.34 -1.53 -13.21
CA GLY A 165 -15.33 -2.27 -12.46
C GLY A 165 -14.14 -2.70 -13.34
N PHE A 166 -14.41 -3.29 -14.51
CA PHE A 166 -13.37 -3.66 -15.46
C PHE A 166 -12.55 -2.45 -15.95
N VAL A 167 -13.20 -1.34 -16.27
CA VAL A 167 -12.50 -0.10 -16.67
C VAL A 167 -11.59 0.38 -15.53
N THR A 168 -12.06 0.36 -14.29
CA THR A 168 -11.22 0.77 -13.14
C THR A 168 -10.05 -0.17 -12.89
N ILE A 169 -10.16 -1.46 -13.20
CA ILE A 169 -9.02 -2.39 -13.16
C ILE A 169 -7.98 -2.00 -14.20
N VAL A 170 -8.39 -1.71 -15.44
CA VAL A 170 -7.44 -1.28 -16.48
C VAL A 170 -6.72 0.00 -16.06
N VAL A 171 -7.45 0.99 -15.54
CA VAL A 171 -6.85 2.24 -15.01
C VAL A 171 -5.91 1.95 -13.85
N ALA A 172 -6.28 1.06 -12.93
CA ALA A 172 -5.46 0.63 -11.81
C ALA A 172 -4.13 0.00 -12.28
N LEU A 173 -4.19 -0.89 -13.27
CA LEU A 173 -2.99 -1.54 -13.83
C LEU A 173 -2.05 -0.52 -14.46
N VAL A 174 -2.59 0.47 -15.18
CA VAL A 174 -1.79 1.57 -15.75
C VAL A 174 -1.11 2.37 -14.65
N VAL A 175 -1.86 2.77 -13.61
CA VAL A 175 -1.30 3.56 -12.49
C VAL A 175 -0.21 2.79 -11.75
N VAL A 176 -0.42 1.50 -11.46
CA VAL A 176 0.58 0.65 -10.81
C VAL A 176 1.81 0.48 -11.69
N SER A 177 1.63 0.33 -13.00
CA SER A 177 2.75 0.18 -13.95
C SER A 177 3.56 1.47 -14.09
N VAL A 178 2.90 2.64 -14.10
CA VAL A 178 3.60 3.94 -14.05
C VAL A 178 4.36 4.09 -12.74
N ASN A 179 3.79 3.65 -11.62
CA ASN A 179 4.49 3.69 -10.33
C ASN A 179 5.71 2.75 -10.31
N ASP A 180 5.65 1.58 -10.96
CA ASP A 180 6.77 0.65 -11.09
C ASP A 180 7.89 1.22 -12.00
N LEU A 181 7.55 2.03 -13.01
CA LEU A 181 8.56 2.76 -13.77
C LEU A 181 9.32 3.82 -12.96
N LEU A 182 8.65 4.44 -11.99
CA LEU A 182 9.28 5.41 -11.09
C LEU A 182 10.25 4.73 -10.13
N TRP A 183 9.99 3.47 -9.80
CA TRP A 183 10.67 2.72 -8.77
C TRP A 183 11.02 1.32 -9.24
N SER A 184 12.29 1.02 -9.47
CA SER A 184 12.76 -0.35 -9.73
C SER A 184 12.82 -1.21 -8.46
N PHE A 185 11.81 -1.10 -7.60
CA PHE A 185 11.61 -2.08 -6.56
C PHE A 185 11.18 -3.38 -7.25
N ASN A 186 11.69 -4.52 -6.80
CA ASN A 186 11.38 -5.81 -7.41
C ASN A 186 9.94 -6.25 -7.09
N THR A 187 8.96 -5.37 -7.31
CA THR A 187 7.53 -5.58 -7.15
C THR A 187 6.96 -6.32 -8.35
N PRO A 188 5.84 -7.04 -8.19
CA PRO A 188 5.15 -7.65 -9.34
C PRO A 188 4.89 -6.58 -10.41
N LYS A 189 5.31 -6.84 -11.65
CA LYS A 189 5.22 -5.89 -12.78
C LYS A 189 4.03 -6.26 -13.68
N PRO A 190 2.81 -5.74 -13.43
CA PRO A 190 1.60 -6.23 -14.09
C PRO A 190 1.56 -6.02 -15.61
N LEU A 191 2.00 -4.85 -16.10
CA LEU A 191 2.04 -4.57 -17.55
C LEU A 191 3.47 -4.49 -18.08
N MET A 192 4.37 -3.85 -17.34
CA MET A 192 5.76 -3.66 -17.77
C MET A 192 6.61 -4.95 -17.75
N GLY A 193 6.16 -6.01 -17.07
CA GLY A 193 6.79 -7.32 -17.20
C GLY A 193 6.52 -8.00 -18.56
N LEU A 194 5.46 -7.57 -19.27
CA LEU A 194 5.08 -8.15 -20.57
C LEU A 194 5.83 -7.50 -21.74
N PHE A 195 6.25 -6.25 -21.57
CA PHE A 195 6.98 -5.50 -22.57
C PHE A 195 8.35 -5.17 -21.99
N ASN A 196 9.42 -5.81 -22.46
CA ASN A 196 10.81 -5.62 -22.02
C ASN A 196 11.33 -4.19 -22.33
N PHE A 197 10.70 -3.16 -21.77
CA PHE A 197 11.11 -1.78 -21.90
C PHE A 197 12.11 -1.46 -20.79
N GLU A 198 13.38 -1.30 -21.17
CA GLU A 198 14.42 -0.78 -20.30
C GLU A 198 14.36 0.75 -20.26
N ILE A 199 13.43 1.28 -19.47
CA ILE A 199 13.36 2.73 -19.22
C ILE A 199 14.31 3.05 -18.05
N PRO A 200 15.24 4.01 -18.21
CA PRO A 200 16.11 4.42 -17.12
C PRO A 200 15.30 4.92 -15.92
N VAL A 201 15.62 4.40 -14.74
CA VAL A 201 14.95 4.78 -13.49
C VAL A 201 15.28 6.25 -13.19
N PRO A 202 14.27 7.11 -12.95
CA PRO A 202 14.52 8.51 -12.64
C PRO A 202 15.22 8.68 -11.28
N ASN A 203 15.79 9.86 -11.05
CA ASN A 203 16.35 10.20 -9.74
C ASN A 203 15.27 10.05 -8.63
N VAL A 204 15.67 9.52 -7.48
CA VAL A 204 14.80 9.29 -6.30
C VAL A 204 13.94 10.51 -5.96
N VAL A 205 14.48 11.73 -6.03
CA VAL A 205 13.71 12.95 -5.74
C VAL A 205 12.57 13.15 -6.74
N VAL A 206 12.84 12.92 -8.03
CA VAL A 206 11.84 13.00 -9.10
C VAL A 206 10.79 11.92 -8.93
N ALA A 207 11.20 10.69 -8.59
CA ALA A 207 10.30 9.57 -8.31
C ALA A 207 9.36 9.88 -7.12
N MET A 208 9.88 10.49 -6.03
CA MET A 208 9.06 10.89 -4.88
C MET A 208 8.03 11.96 -5.25
N ILE A 209 8.44 12.99 -5.98
CA ILE A 209 7.53 14.06 -6.42
C ILE A 209 6.44 13.48 -7.33
N ALA A 210 6.82 12.61 -8.26
CA ALA A 210 5.89 11.93 -9.15
C ALA A 210 4.92 11.01 -8.39
N SER A 211 5.38 10.21 -7.43
CA SER A 211 4.51 9.37 -6.59
C SER A 211 3.57 10.20 -5.73
N PHE A 212 4.02 11.33 -5.18
CA PHE A 212 3.14 12.26 -4.45
C PHE A 212 2.05 12.84 -5.36
N ALA A 213 2.42 13.22 -6.59
CA ALA A 213 1.47 13.70 -7.59
C ALA A 213 0.44 12.61 -7.95
N ILE A 214 0.88 11.37 -8.21
CA ILE A 214 0.00 10.22 -8.49
C ILE A 214 -0.94 9.97 -7.31
N ALA A 215 -0.42 9.90 -6.08
CA ALA A 215 -1.24 9.71 -4.89
C ALA A 215 -2.30 10.82 -4.73
N THR A 216 -1.94 12.07 -5.01
CA THR A 216 -2.86 13.21 -4.95
C THR A 216 -3.94 13.13 -6.03
N ILE A 217 -3.56 12.84 -7.28
CA ILE A 217 -4.49 12.66 -8.41
C ILE A 217 -5.47 11.52 -8.10
N MET A 218 -4.96 10.39 -7.59
CA MET A 218 -5.77 9.24 -7.20
C MET A 218 -6.72 9.57 -6.05
N ALA A 219 -6.26 10.27 -5.01
CA ALA A 219 -7.11 10.72 -3.92
C ALA A 219 -8.23 11.65 -4.41
N ILE A 220 -7.94 12.56 -5.35
CA ILE A 220 -8.94 13.43 -5.98
C ILE A 220 -9.94 12.62 -6.81
N ALA A 221 -9.47 11.66 -7.60
CA ALA A 221 -10.32 10.79 -8.41
C ALA A 221 -11.29 9.99 -7.52
N VAL A 222 -10.76 9.35 -6.47
CA VAL A 222 -11.56 8.65 -5.45
C VAL A 222 -12.57 9.59 -4.81
N TYR A 223 -12.17 10.79 -4.39
CA TYR A 223 -13.08 11.77 -3.78
C TYR A 223 -14.25 12.13 -4.69
N LYS A 224 -13.96 12.44 -5.96
CA LYS A 224 -15.00 12.79 -6.96
C LYS A 224 -16.00 11.65 -7.13
N ILE A 225 -15.51 10.41 -7.25
CA ILE A 225 -16.37 9.24 -7.39
C ILE A 225 -17.21 9.03 -6.13
N VAL A 226 -16.59 9.00 -4.94
CA VAL A 226 -17.29 8.84 -3.65
C VAL A 226 -18.39 9.88 -3.46
N LYS A 227 -18.14 11.14 -3.83
CA LYS A 227 -19.12 12.22 -3.72
C LYS A 227 -20.40 11.90 -4.49
N GLU A 228 -20.27 11.33 -5.68
CA GLU A 228 -21.36 11.11 -6.62
C GLU A 228 -22.00 9.71 -6.52
N THR A 229 -21.36 8.75 -5.86
CA THR A 229 -21.86 7.36 -5.82
C THR A 229 -23.21 7.24 -5.10
N PRO A 230 -24.28 6.77 -5.77
CA PRO A 230 -25.55 6.48 -5.09
C PRO A 230 -25.36 5.28 -4.15
N ILE A 231 -25.88 5.40 -2.93
CA ILE A 231 -25.70 4.35 -1.92
C ILE A 231 -26.93 3.47 -1.91
N LYS A 232 -26.73 2.19 -2.23
CA LYS A 232 -27.79 1.20 -2.24
C LYS A 232 -28.15 0.86 -0.81
N ILE A 233 -29.26 1.42 -0.32
CA ILE A 233 -29.87 1.02 0.95
C ILE A 233 -30.77 -0.17 0.61
N ALA A 234 -30.16 -1.36 0.52
CA ALA A 234 -30.88 -2.63 0.60
C ALA A 234 -31.07 -2.99 2.07
#